data_AF-A0AAD9EVE4-F1
#
_entry.id   AF-A0AAD9EVE4-F1
#
_cell.length_a   1.000
_cell.length_b   1.000
_cell.length_c   1.000
_cell.angle_alpha   90.00
_cell.angle_beta   90.00
_cell.angle_gamma   90.00
#
_symmetry.space_group_name_H-M   'P 1'
#
loop_
_entity.id
_entity.type
_entity.pdbx_description
1 polymer ?
#
loop_
_entity_poly.entity_id
_entity_poly.type
_entity_poly.pdbx_seq_one_letter_code
_entity_poly.pdbx_strand_id
1 'polypeptide(L)'
;MTWAVFPHPLALDETSYEAGIKVQLHTQSEPPFLHQLGFGVAPGFQTFVSSQEQRLQYLPPPWGDCKSTPIDSEFFSTYSITACRIDCETRYLLENCNCRMVHMPGTSTVCTPEQYKDCADPALDFLVEKDNDYCVCETPCNMTRYGKELSMVKIPSKASAKYLAKKFNKTEQYIGENILVMDIFFEALNYEKIEQKKAYEIAGLLGDIGGQMGLFIGASVLTILEIFDYLYEVFKDKVLGYFVRKKRPQRCQSDNLEFPENPTSPGVTPNHAPSAESTCDTLRSHSESLGFTPNMLPRHPTLGNFEEFAC
;
A
#
# COMPACT_ATOMS: atom_id res chain seq x y z
N MET A 1 -23.64 -10.25 -2.10
CA MET A 1 -24.41 -9.33 -2.97
C MET A 1 -25.73 -8.98 -2.31
N THR A 2 -25.96 -7.69 -2.06
CA THR A 2 -27.19 -7.13 -1.50
C THR A 2 -27.73 -6.11 -2.50
N TRP A 3 -29.05 -5.92 -2.50
CA TRP A 3 -29.68 -4.91 -3.34
C TRP A 3 -30.64 -4.09 -2.50
N ALA A 4 -30.66 -2.78 -2.76
CA ALA A 4 -31.64 -1.86 -2.22
C ALA A 4 -32.59 -1.44 -3.34
N VAL A 5 -33.90 -1.54 -3.08
CA VAL A 5 -34.95 -0.95 -3.89
C VAL A 5 -35.63 0.08 -3.02
N PHE A 6 -35.59 1.34 -3.43
CA PHE A 6 -36.52 2.32 -2.91
C PHE A 6 -37.61 2.52 -3.96
N PRO A 7 -38.90 2.39 -3.60
CA PRO A 7 -39.91 3.15 -4.34
C PRO A 7 -39.45 4.60 -4.27
N HIS A 8 -39.47 5.36 -5.37
CA HIS A 8 -39.16 6.78 -5.33
C HIS A 8 -40.04 7.47 -4.27
N PRO A 9 -39.45 7.99 -3.19
CA PRO A 9 -39.63 9.42 -2.98
C PRO A 9 -38.31 10.10 -2.58
N LEU A 10 -38.31 11.42 -2.70
CA LEU A 10 -37.27 12.38 -2.25
C LEU A 10 -36.27 12.83 -3.34
N ALA A 11 -36.80 13.45 -4.38
CA ALA A 11 -36.54 14.89 -4.61
C ALA A 11 -37.93 15.55 -4.63
N LEU A 12 -38.22 16.46 -3.69
CA LEU A 12 -39.55 17.09 -3.59
C LEU A 12 -39.78 18.18 -4.64
N ASP A 13 -38.86 18.38 -5.59
CA ASP A 13 -39.01 19.39 -6.66
C ASP A 13 -38.77 18.88 -8.10
N GLU A 14 -38.69 17.57 -8.31
CA GLU A 14 -39.00 17.01 -9.63
C GLU A 14 -40.25 16.14 -9.49
N THR A 15 -41.35 16.59 -10.10
CA THR A 15 -42.37 15.64 -10.57
C THR A 15 -41.66 14.68 -11.52
N SER A 16 -41.10 13.58 -11.01
CA SER A 16 -40.38 12.63 -11.84
C SER A 16 -41.35 12.11 -12.89
N TYR A 17 -41.17 12.51 -14.14
CA TYR A 17 -41.95 12.01 -15.28
C TYR A 17 -41.68 10.53 -15.57
N GLU A 18 -40.75 9.94 -14.83
CA GLU A 18 -40.33 8.56 -14.91
C GLU A 18 -41.24 7.64 -14.10
N ALA A 19 -41.59 6.49 -14.68
CA ALA A 19 -42.27 5.41 -13.99
C ALA A 19 -41.36 4.18 -13.95
N GLY A 20 -41.11 3.65 -12.76
CA GLY A 20 -40.24 2.49 -12.57
C GLY A 20 -39.67 2.43 -11.15
N ILE A 21 -38.61 1.64 -10.99
CA ILE A 21 -37.86 1.55 -9.74
C ILE A 21 -36.38 1.83 -9.99
N LYS A 22 -35.68 2.40 -9.01
CA LYS A 22 -34.21 2.48 -8.99
C LYS A 22 -33.64 1.40 -8.09
N VAL A 23 -32.59 0.74 -8.56
CA VAL A 23 -31.96 -0.40 -7.91
C VAL A 23 -30.45 -0.18 -7.84
N GLN A 24 -29.81 -0.54 -6.74
CA GLN A 24 -28.36 -0.55 -6.63
C GLN A 24 -27.88 -1.91 -6.15
N LEU A 25 -26.83 -2.42 -6.82
CA LEU A 25 -26.09 -3.60 -6.39
C LEU A 25 -24.89 -3.14 -5.57
N HIS A 26 -24.79 -3.60 -4.32
CA HIS A 26 -23.69 -3.22 -3.43
C HIS A 26 -23.31 -4.37 -2.48
N THR A 27 -22.20 -4.20 -1.77
CA THR A 27 -21.76 -5.16 -0.75
C THR A 27 -22.57 -5.00 0.55
N GLN A 28 -22.60 -6.02 1.40
CA GLN A 28 -23.34 -5.96 2.67
C GLN A 28 -22.78 -4.92 3.65
N SER A 29 -21.48 -4.65 3.56
CA SER A 29 -20.75 -3.71 4.41
C SER A 29 -20.89 -2.25 3.97
N GLU A 30 -21.37 -2.00 2.75
CA GLU A 30 -21.50 -0.67 2.17
C GLU A 30 -22.97 -0.21 2.24
N PRO A 31 -23.25 0.99 2.78
CA PRO A 31 -24.60 1.52 2.79
C PRO A 31 -25.07 1.88 1.37
N PRO A 32 -26.39 1.76 1.08
CA PRO A 32 -26.93 2.11 -0.21
C PRO A 32 -26.88 3.63 -0.44
N PHE A 33 -26.54 4.02 -1.67
CA PHE A 33 -26.48 5.41 -2.13
C PHE A 33 -27.17 5.53 -3.51
N LEU A 34 -28.47 5.23 -3.50
CA LEU A 34 -29.30 4.98 -4.68
C LEU A 34 -29.43 6.19 -5.62
N HIS A 35 -29.41 7.41 -5.08
CA HIS A 35 -29.62 8.63 -5.87
C HIS A 35 -28.55 8.79 -6.96
N GLN A 36 -27.29 8.45 -6.66
CA GLN A 36 -26.18 8.60 -7.60
C GLN A 36 -25.70 7.28 -8.21
N LEU A 37 -25.82 6.15 -7.50
CA LEU A 37 -25.25 4.87 -7.93
C LEU A 37 -26.30 3.84 -8.41
N GLY A 38 -27.59 4.19 -8.32
CA GLY A 38 -28.68 3.33 -8.76
C GLY A 38 -28.87 3.31 -10.28
N PHE A 39 -29.40 2.21 -10.80
CA PHE A 39 -29.88 2.08 -12.18
C PHE A 39 -31.41 1.90 -12.20
N GLY A 40 -32.05 2.37 -13.27
CA GLY A 40 -33.50 2.28 -13.44
C GLY A 40 -33.97 0.95 -14.03
N VAL A 41 -35.13 0.47 -13.58
CA VAL A 41 -35.85 -0.68 -14.13
C VAL A 41 -37.28 -0.27 -14.46
N ALA A 42 -37.65 -0.40 -15.73
CA ALA A 42 -38.92 0.06 -16.26
C ALA A 42 -40.05 -0.98 -16.12
N PRO A 43 -41.32 -0.55 -15.96
CA PRO A 43 -42.49 -1.41 -16.09
C PRO A 43 -42.69 -1.88 -17.52
N GLY A 44 -43.39 -3.01 -17.67
CA GLY A 44 -43.64 -3.65 -18.96
C GLY A 44 -42.46 -4.48 -19.50
N PHE A 45 -41.40 -4.63 -18.71
CA PHE A 45 -40.22 -5.40 -19.05
C PHE A 45 -39.85 -6.41 -17.96
N GLN A 46 -39.31 -7.54 -18.40
CA GLN A 46 -38.49 -8.42 -17.60
C GLN A 46 -37.04 -8.07 -17.87
N THR A 47 -36.37 -7.54 -16.84
CA THR A 47 -34.98 -7.09 -16.90
C THR A 47 -34.07 -8.15 -16.28
N PHE A 48 -33.16 -8.67 -17.07
CA PHE A 48 -32.10 -9.56 -16.63
C PHE A 48 -30.87 -8.73 -16.29
N VAL A 49 -30.41 -8.84 -15.06
CA VAL A 49 -29.22 -8.15 -14.55
C VAL A 49 -28.15 -9.22 -14.32
N SER A 50 -27.31 -9.41 -15.34
CA SER A 50 -26.13 -10.27 -15.26
C SER A 50 -25.06 -9.55 -14.45
N SER A 51 -24.59 -10.15 -13.37
CA SER A 51 -23.65 -9.55 -12.42
C SER A 51 -22.34 -10.33 -12.37
N GLN A 52 -21.23 -9.63 -12.19
CA GLN A 52 -19.91 -10.21 -11.94
C GLN A 52 -19.25 -9.55 -10.73
N GLU A 53 -18.78 -10.35 -9.77
CA GLU A 53 -18.04 -9.84 -8.60
C GLU A 53 -16.62 -9.43 -9.03
N GLN A 54 -16.27 -8.17 -8.79
CA GLN A 54 -14.93 -7.62 -9.02
C GLN A 54 -14.30 -7.21 -7.69
N ARG A 55 -13.13 -7.75 -7.37
CA ARG A 55 -12.34 -7.40 -6.18
C ARG A 55 -11.19 -6.50 -6.59
N LEU A 56 -11.23 -5.25 -6.14
CA LEU A 56 -10.22 -4.25 -6.44
C LEU A 56 -9.31 -4.06 -5.23
N GLN A 57 -8.00 -4.15 -5.47
CA GLN A 57 -6.96 -3.96 -4.48
C GLN A 57 -6.01 -2.84 -4.93
N TYR A 58 -6.03 -1.72 -4.22
CA TYR A 58 -5.23 -0.54 -4.49
C TYR A 58 -4.00 -0.48 -3.60
N LEU A 59 -2.99 0.26 -4.03
CA LEU A 59 -1.78 0.51 -3.25
C LEU A 59 -1.87 1.81 -2.44
N PRO A 60 -1.38 1.80 -1.18
CA PRO A 60 -1.33 3.01 -0.38
C PRO A 60 -0.17 3.93 -0.81
N PRO A 61 -0.13 5.16 -0.27
CA PRO A 61 1.00 6.06 -0.49
C PRO A 61 2.32 5.42 -0.05
N PRO A 62 3.44 5.59 -0.79
CA PRO A 62 3.67 6.51 -1.93
C PRO A 62 3.33 5.93 -3.33
N TRP A 63 2.81 4.71 -3.45
CA TRP A 63 2.58 4.06 -4.76
C TRP A 63 1.21 4.36 -5.37
N GLY A 64 0.23 4.70 -4.54
CA GLY A 64 -1.11 5.09 -4.95
C GLY A 64 -1.81 5.83 -3.82
N ASP A 65 -3.08 6.19 -4.03
CA ASP A 65 -3.88 6.93 -3.06
C ASP A 65 -5.05 6.05 -2.61
N CYS A 66 -4.85 5.34 -1.49
CA CYS A 66 -5.91 4.57 -0.88
C CYS A 66 -5.86 4.60 0.65
N LYS A 67 -7.05 4.53 1.25
CA LYS A 67 -7.24 4.47 2.69
C LYS A 67 -7.36 3.02 3.16
N SER A 68 -6.45 2.60 4.04
CA SER A 68 -6.52 1.28 4.69
C SER A 68 -7.05 1.34 6.11
N THR A 69 -7.25 2.56 6.66
CA THR A 69 -7.70 2.74 8.03
C THR A 69 -9.21 2.56 8.14
N PRO A 70 -9.70 2.03 9.28
CA PRO A 70 -11.12 2.01 9.58
C PRO A 70 -11.73 3.42 9.54
N ILE A 71 -13.05 3.49 9.36
CA ILE A 71 -13.77 4.76 9.44
C ILE A 71 -13.82 5.22 10.89
N ASP A 72 -13.52 6.49 11.13
CA ASP A 72 -13.75 7.14 12.42
C ASP A 72 -15.15 7.75 12.38
N SER A 73 -16.17 6.91 12.49
CA SER A 73 -17.58 7.29 12.46
C SER A 73 -18.34 6.52 13.53
N GLU A 74 -19.28 7.19 14.19
CA GLU A 74 -20.17 6.57 15.17
C GLU A 74 -21.25 5.70 14.51
N PHE A 75 -21.48 5.85 13.20
CA PHE A 75 -22.60 5.25 12.49
C PHE A 75 -22.24 4.00 11.68
N PHE A 76 -21.00 3.93 11.17
CA PHE A 76 -20.56 2.87 10.27
C PHE A 76 -19.33 2.16 10.86
N SER A 77 -19.33 0.83 10.80
CA SER A 77 -18.20 0.01 11.30
C SER A 77 -17.10 -0.21 10.26
N THR A 78 -17.44 -0.10 8.97
CA THR A 78 -16.53 -0.38 7.85
C THR A 78 -16.41 0.86 6.98
N TYR A 79 -15.17 1.24 6.64
CA TYR A 79 -14.94 2.32 5.70
C TYR A 79 -15.35 1.89 4.29
N SER A 80 -16.20 2.70 3.68
CA SER A 80 -16.55 2.66 2.26
C SER A 80 -16.74 4.09 1.78
N ILE A 81 -16.65 4.29 0.46
CA ILE A 81 -16.79 5.63 -0.13
C ILE A 81 -18.17 6.20 0.19
N THR A 82 -19.23 5.38 0.10
CA THR A 82 -20.59 5.82 0.42
C THR A 82 -20.79 6.09 1.90
N ALA A 83 -20.25 5.27 2.81
CA ALA A 83 -20.30 5.53 4.25
C ALA A 83 -19.63 6.86 4.60
N CYS A 84 -18.44 7.12 4.05
CA CYS A 84 -17.71 8.38 4.23
C CYS A 84 -18.53 9.59 3.77
N ARG A 85 -19.18 9.48 2.61
CA ARG A 85 -20.00 10.57 2.07
C ARG A 85 -21.25 10.82 2.89
N ILE A 86 -21.99 9.78 3.26
CA ILE A 86 -23.20 9.92 4.08
C ILE A 86 -22.84 10.53 5.44
N ASP A 87 -21.75 10.08 6.06
CA ASP A 87 -21.24 10.64 7.32
C ASP A 87 -20.89 12.13 7.19
N CYS A 88 -20.18 12.50 6.11
CA CYS A 88 -19.82 13.88 5.82
C CYS A 88 -21.04 14.79 5.57
N GLU A 89 -21.97 14.36 4.72
CA GLU A 89 -23.22 15.08 4.42
C GLU A 89 -24.08 15.23 5.68
N THR A 90 -24.13 14.20 6.54
CA THR A 90 -24.86 14.24 7.82
C THR A 90 -24.24 15.27 8.76
N ARG A 91 -22.91 15.25 8.94
CA ARG A 91 -22.21 16.20 9.82
C ARG A 91 -22.36 17.64 9.31
N TYR A 92 -22.26 17.86 8.01
CA TYR A 92 -22.46 19.18 7.40
C TYR A 92 -23.87 19.74 7.67
N LEU A 93 -24.92 18.92 7.52
CA LEU A 93 -26.28 19.35 7.85
C LEU A 93 -26.51 19.58 9.34
N LEU A 94 -25.87 18.78 10.20
CA LEU A 94 -25.94 19.02 11.64
C LEU A 94 -25.28 20.35 12.03
N GLU A 95 -24.14 20.68 11.44
CA GLU A 95 -23.44 21.96 11.68
C GLU A 95 -24.23 23.17 11.16
N ASN A 96 -24.83 23.06 9.96
CA ASN A 96 -25.46 24.21 9.30
C ASN A 96 -26.96 24.36 9.57
N CYS A 97 -27.68 23.24 9.72
CA CYS A 97 -29.14 23.23 9.85
C CYS A 97 -29.63 22.66 11.19
N ASN A 98 -28.74 22.12 12.04
CA ASN A 98 -29.07 21.50 13.34
C ASN A 98 -30.12 20.38 13.26
N CYS A 99 -30.24 19.74 12.10
CA CYS A 99 -31.18 18.65 11.85
C CYS A 99 -30.58 17.68 10.84
N ARG A 100 -31.15 16.48 10.77
CA ARG A 100 -30.76 15.47 9.77
C ARG A 100 -31.91 15.13 8.84
N MET A 101 -31.59 14.70 7.63
CA MET A 101 -32.59 14.11 6.75
C MET A 101 -33.00 12.70 7.22
N VAL A 102 -34.12 12.20 6.71
CA VAL A 102 -34.71 10.92 7.16
C VAL A 102 -33.82 9.72 6.88
N HIS A 103 -33.07 9.75 5.78
CA HIS A 103 -32.17 8.68 5.34
C HIS A 103 -30.80 8.75 6.01
N MET A 104 -30.48 9.86 6.68
CA MET A 104 -29.19 10.05 7.34
C MET A 104 -29.17 9.33 8.69
N PRO A 105 -28.04 8.70 9.05
CA PRO A 105 -27.90 8.01 10.33
C PRO A 105 -27.86 8.99 11.52
N GLY A 106 -27.92 8.44 12.73
CA GLY A 106 -27.76 9.20 13.98
C GLY A 106 -29.07 9.48 14.73
N THR A 107 -28.92 10.07 15.91
CA THR A 107 -30.01 10.30 16.88
C THR A 107 -30.54 11.73 16.88
N SER A 108 -29.92 12.61 16.09
CA SER A 108 -30.36 14.00 15.92
C SER A 108 -31.79 14.09 15.38
N THR A 109 -32.43 15.23 15.63
CA THR A 109 -33.80 15.50 15.19
C THR A 109 -33.90 15.51 13.67
N VAL A 110 -34.95 14.89 13.14
CA VAL A 110 -35.25 14.93 11.71
C VAL A 110 -35.73 16.34 11.34
N CYS A 111 -35.25 16.88 10.22
CA CYS A 111 -35.64 18.20 9.73
C CYS A 111 -37.16 18.29 9.48
N THR A 112 -37.76 19.42 9.83
CA THR A 112 -39.15 19.73 9.46
C THR A 112 -39.26 20.03 7.95
N PRO A 113 -40.46 19.95 7.34
CA PRO A 113 -40.62 20.29 5.92
C PRO A 113 -40.15 21.71 5.55
N GLU A 114 -40.29 22.67 6.48
CA GLU A 114 -39.75 24.03 6.32
C GLU A 114 -38.22 24.02 6.32
N GLN A 115 -37.59 23.32 7.27
CA GLN A 115 -36.13 23.17 7.31
C GLN A 115 -35.56 22.43 6.10
N TYR A 116 -36.29 21.46 5.53
CA TYR A 116 -35.90 20.79 4.29
C TYR A 116 -35.73 21.81 3.17
N LYS A 117 -36.78 22.58 2.91
CA LYS A 117 -36.83 23.55 1.82
C LYS A 117 -35.88 24.73 2.03
N ASP A 118 -35.86 25.28 3.23
CA ASP A 118 -35.19 26.55 3.50
C ASP A 118 -33.70 26.37 3.88
N CYS A 119 -33.28 25.16 4.28
CA CYS A 119 -31.92 24.89 4.73
C CYS A 119 -31.32 23.61 4.15
N ALA A 120 -31.92 22.44 4.38
CA ALA A 120 -31.24 21.17 4.15
C ALA A 120 -30.97 20.90 2.67
N ASP A 121 -31.96 21.10 1.80
CA ASP A 121 -31.82 20.94 0.35
C ASP A 121 -30.79 21.93 -0.23
N PRO A 122 -30.90 23.26 -0.03
CA PRO A 122 -29.92 24.20 -0.58
C PRO A 122 -28.52 24.04 0.03
N ALA A 123 -28.41 23.56 1.28
CA ALA A 123 -27.12 23.28 1.91
C ALA A 123 -26.42 22.09 1.25
N LEU A 124 -27.15 20.99 0.97
CA LEU A 124 -26.58 19.84 0.25
C LEU A 124 -26.27 20.18 -1.20
N ASP A 125 -27.12 20.93 -1.89
CA ASP A 125 -26.86 21.38 -3.27
C ASP A 125 -25.59 22.23 -3.32
N PHE A 126 -25.42 23.15 -2.36
CA PHE A 126 -24.19 23.92 -2.22
C PHE A 126 -22.96 23.04 -1.98
N LEU A 127 -23.07 22.04 -1.09
CA LEU A 127 -21.98 21.13 -0.78
C LEU A 127 -21.52 20.35 -2.02
N VAL A 128 -22.46 19.86 -2.83
CA VAL A 128 -22.17 19.08 -4.03
C VAL A 128 -21.64 19.95 -5.17
N GLU A 129 -22.19 21.15 -5.37
CA GLU A 129 -21.86 22.00 -6.53
C GLU A 129 -20.68 22.95 -6.29
N LYS A 130 -20.51 23.46 -5.07
CA LYS A 130 -19.61 24.58 -4.78
C LYS A 130 -18.50 24.29 -3.78
N ASP A 131 -18.67 23.30 -2.91
CA ASP A 131 -17.71 22.97 -1.86
C ASP A 131 -17.18 21.53 -1.99
N ASN A 132 -16.50 21.29 -3.12
CA ASN A 132 -15.96 19.97 -3.45
C ASN A 132 -14.79 19.54 -2.52
N ASP A 133 -14.26 20.47 -1.73
CA ASP A 133 -13.12 20.23 -0.83
C ASP A 133 -13.55 19.85 0.61
N TYR A 134 -14.82 20.05 0.99
CA TYR A 134 -15.28 19.72 2.35
C TYR A 134 -15.43 18.21 2.57
N CYS A 135 -15.97 17.47 1.58
CA CYS A 135 -16.17 16.02 1.67
C CYS A 135 -15.18 15.23 0.81
N VAL A 136 -13.90 15.22 1.20
CA VAL A 136 -12.87 14.39 0.54
C VAL A 136 -12.90 12.96 1.09
N CYS A 137 -13.44 12.04 0.28
CA CYS A 137 -13.50 10.61 0.61
C CYS A 137 -12.52 9.81 -0.26
N GLU A 138 -11.43 9.36 0.35
CA GLU A 138 -10.42 8.51 -0.29
C GLU A 138 -10.97 7.13 -0.68
N THR A 139 -10.42 6.53 -1.74
CA THR A 139 -10.78 5.16 -2.12
C THR A 139 -10.22 4.15 -1.10
N PRO A 140 -11.00 3.18 -0.60
CA PRO A 140 -10.46 2.14 0.25
C PRO A 140 -9.47 1.25 -0.51
N CYS A 141 -8.43 0.78 0.16
CA CYS A 141 -7.44 -0.09 -0.47
C CYS A 141 -8.00 -1.45 -0.91
N ASN A 142 -9.07 -1.90 -0.26
CA ASN A 142 -9.81 -3.10 -0.65
C ASN A 142 -11.27 -2.74 -0.85
N MET A 143 -11.81 -3.01 -2.04
CA MET A 143 -13.24 -2.93 -2.27
C MET A 143 -13.73 -4.00 -3.23
N THR A 144 -15.01 -4.34 -3.09
CA THR A 144 -15.72 -5.22 -4.00
C THR A 144 -16.76 -4.43 -4.76
N ARG A 145 -16.73 -4.51 -6.08
CA ARG A 145 -17.73 -3.94 -6.99
C ARG A 145 -18.47 -5.06 -7.70
N TYR A 146 -19.68 -4.77 -8.16
CA TYR A 146 -20.46 -5.68 -8.99
C TYR A 146 -20.60 -5.05 -10.38
N GLY A 147 -19.82 -5.56 -11.32
CA GLY A 147 -20.01 -5.27 -12.75
C GLY A 147 -21.39 -5.80 -13.16
N LYS A 148 -22.12 -5.05 -13.98
CA LYS A 148 -23.49 -5.42 -14.38
C LYS A 148 -23.72 -5.19 -15.86
N GLU A 149 -24.37 -6.15 -16.49
CA GLU A 149 -24.89 -6.05 -17.85
C GLU A 149 -26.41 -6.23 -17.82
N LEU A 150 -27.13 -5.30 -18.46
CA LEU A 150 -28.58 -5.28 -18.47
C LEU A 150 -29.11 -5.75 -19.82
N SER A 151 -30.07 -6.66 -19.80
CA SER A 151 -30.87 -7.00 -20.98
C SER A 151 -32.35 -7.06 -20.61
N MET A 152 -33.23 -6.79 -21.56
CA MET A 152 -34.67 -6.63 -21.31
C MET A 152 -35.51 -7.35 -22.35
N VAL A 153 -36.59 -7.98 -21.91
CA VAL A 153 -37.64 -8.55 -22.77
C VAL A 153 -39.00 -8.03 -22.35
N LYS A 154 -39.94 -7.92 -23.30
CA LYS A 154 -41.28 -7.38 -23.03
C LYS A 154 -42.13 -8.35 -22.19
N ILE A 155 -42.83 -7.83 -21.18
CA ILE A 155 -43.85 -8.53 -20.40
C ILE A 155 -45.11 -7.64 -20.26
N PRO A 156 -46.33 -8.18 -20.37
CA PRO A 156 -46.68 -9.56 -20.71
C PRO A 156 -46.62 -9.84 -22.21
N SER A 157 -46.54 -11.13 -22.56
CA SER A 157 -46.82 -11.58 -23.93
C SER A 157 -48.34 -11.55 -24.17
N LYS A 158 -48.77 -11.53 -25.43
CA LYS A 158 -50.21 -11.57 -25.77
C LYS A 158 -50.91 -12.80 -25.17
N ALA A 159 -50.19 -13.91 -25.02
CA ALA A 159 -50.71 -15.14 -24.43
C ALA A 159 -50.83 -15.06 -22.90
N SER A 160 -49.86 -14.44 -22.21
CA SER A 160 -49.87 -14.35 -20.75
C SER A 160 -50.65 -13.15 -20.19
N ALA A 161 -50.96 -12.15 -21.03
CA ALA A 161 -51.69 -10.94 -20.62
C ALA A 161 -53.02 -11.25 -19.92
N LYS A 162 -53.88 -12.09 -20.53
CA LYS A 162 -55.17 -12.50 -19.96
C LYS A 162 -55.02 -13.23 -18.63
N TYR A 163 -54.02 -14.10 -18.52
CA TYR A 163 -53.76 -14.85 -17.31
C TYR A 163 -53.34 -13.92 -16.17
N LEU A 164 -52.40 -13.01 -16.42
CA LEU A 164 -51.91 -12.06 -15.42
C LEU A 164 -53.00 -11.07 -15.00
N ALA A 165 -53.77 -10.56 -15.95
CA ALA A 165 -54.92 -9.71 -15.69
C ALA A 165 -55.93 -10.37 -14.75
N LYS A 166 -56.30 -11.63 -15.01
CA LYS A 166 -57.21 -12.41 -14.15
C LYS A 166 -56.59 -12.75 -12.79
N LYS A 167 -55.31 -13.11 -12.74
CA LYS A 167 -54.60 -13.49 -11.51
C LYS A 167 -54.49 -12.33 -10.52
N PHE A 168 -54.16 -11.14 -11.01
CA PHE A 168 -54.00 -9.95 -10.18
C PHE A 168 -55.27 -9.10 -10.09
N ASN A 169 -56.36 -9.52 -10.74
CA ASN A 169 -57.63 -8.79 -10.83
C ASN A 169 -57.44 -7.34 -11.35
N LYS A 170 -56.72 -7.20 -12.46
CA LYS A 170 -56.39 -5.91 -13.11
C LYS A 170 -56.65 -5.97 -14.61
N THR A 171 -56.74 -4.82 -15.27
CA THR A 171 -56.88 -4.75 -16.74
C THR A 171 -55.57 -5.15 -17.43
N GLU A 172 -55.65 -5.65 -18.67
CA GLU A 172 -54.44 -6.00 -19.45
C GLU A 172 -53.52 -4.77 -19.65
N GLN A 173 -54.10 -3.58 -19.81
CA GLN A 173 -53.36 -2.32 -19.88
C GLN A 173 -52.59 -2.04 -18.59
N TYR A 174 -53.25 -2.18 -17.44
CA TYR A 174 -52.59 -2.00 -16.14
C TYR A 174 -51.41 -2.95 -15.95
N ILE A 175 -51.53 -4.21 -16.39
CA ILE A 175 -50.43 -5.17 -16.32
C ILE A 175 -49.23 -4.70 -17.15
N GLY A 176 -49.45 -4.22 -18.37
CA GLY A 176 -48.36 -3.71 -19.22
C GLY A 176 -47.69 -2.44 -18.69
N GLU A 177 -48.43 -1.58 -18.00
CA GLU A 177 -47.94 -0.28 -17.52
C GLU A 177 -47.36 -0.33 -16.08
N ASN A 178 -47.66 -1.36 -15.29
CA ASN A 178 -47.30 -1.40 -13.87
C ASN A 178 -46.51 -2.64 -13.44
N ILE A 179 -46.54 -3.74 -14.20
CA ILE A 179 -45.78 -4.94 -13.84
C ILE A 179 -44.39 -4.88 -14.45
N LEU A 180 -43.37 -5.04 -13.61
CA LEU A 180 -42.00 -5.34 -14.01
C LEU A 180 -41.57 -6.67 -13.39
N VAL A 181 -40.60 -7.31 -14.03
CA VAL A 181 -39.89 -8.46 -13.47
C VAL A 181 -38.40 -8.13 -13.52
N MET A 182 -37.66 -8.44 -12.46
CA MET A 182 -36.23 -8.22 -12.40
C MET A 182 -35.55 -9.48 -11.89
N ASP A 183 -34.65 -10.02 -12.70
CA ASP A 183 -33.88 -11.22 -12.39
C ASP A 183 -32.41 -10.83 -12.24
N ILE A 184 -31.89 -10.89 -11.02
CA ILE A 184 -30.49 -10.61 -10.71
C ILE A 184 -29.77 -11.94 -10.50
N PHE A 185 -28.71 -12.19 -11.28
CA PHE A 185 -27.94 -13.44 -11.20
C PHE A 185 -26.47 -13.18 -11.52
N PHE A 186 -25.61 -14.13 -11.17
CA PHE A 186 -24.20 -14.11 -11.55
C PHE A 186 -24.01 -14.74 -12.92
N GLU A 187 -23.24 -14.09 -13.79
CA GLU A 187 -22.91 -14.60 -15.13
C GLU A 187 -22.21 -15.97 -15.05
N ALA A 188 -21.23 -16.05 -14.15
CA ALA A 188 -20.51 -17.27 -13.80
C ALA A 188 -20.14 -17.24 -12.31
N LEU A 189 -19.83 -18.41 -11.73
CA LEU A 189 -19.41 -18.55 -10.32
C LEU A 189 -17.92 -18.20 -10.12
N ASN A 190 -17.44 -17.17 -10.83
CA ASN A 190 -16.09 -16.65 -10.73
C ASN A 190 -16.12 -15.17 -10.30
N TYR A 191 -14.97 -14.69 -9.86
CA TYR A 191 -14.75 -13.28 -9.56
C TYR A 191 -13.54 -12.79 -10.33
N GLU A 192 -13.56 -11.52 -10.71
CA GLU A 192 -12.41 -10.84 -11.28
C GLU A 192 -11.61 -10.20 -10.14
N LYS A 193 -10.29 -10.33 -10.16
CA LYS A 193 -9.40 -9.66 -9.20
C LYS A 193 -8.52 -8.66 -9.93
N ILE A 194 -8.69 -7.37 -9.63
CA ILE A 194 -7.91 -6.27 -10.18
C ILE A 194 -7.01 -5.75 -9.05
N GLU A 195 -5.72 -6.04 -9.11
CA GLU A 195 -4.75 -5.65 -8.08
C GLU A 195 -3.66 -4.74 -8.65
N GLN A 196 -3.39 -3.63 -7.97
CA GLN A 196 -2.25 -2.78 -8.26
C GLN A 196 -0.98 -3.40 -7.67
N LYS A 197 0.03 -3.61 -8.51
CA LYS A 197 1.35 -4.12 -8.11
C LYS A 197 2.41 -3.03 -8.24
N LYS A 198 3.40 -3.09 -7.35
CA LYS A 198 4.57 -2.21 -7.43
C LYS A 198 5.38 -2.63 -8.65
N ALA A 199 5.51 -1.73 -9.62
CA ALA A 199 6.30 -2.00 -10.83
C ALA A 199 7.79 -2.20 -10.52
N TYR A 200 8.27 -1.64 -9.41
CA TYR A 200 9.65 -1.77 -8.99
C TYR A 200 9.77 -1.87 -7.48
N GLU A 201 10.44 -2.93 -7.02
CA GLU A 201 10.74 -3.15 -5.60
C GLU A 201 12.21 -2.87 -5.30
N ILE A 202 12.53 -2.68 -4.01
CA ILE A 202 13.92 -2.45 -3.56
C ILE A 202 14.82 -3.63 -3.97
N ALA A 203 14.29 -4.85 -4.03
CA ALA A 203 15.01 -6.01 -4.53
C ALA A 203 15.39 -5.86 -6.01
N GLY A 204 14.47 -5.34 -6.85
CA GLY A 204 14.76 -4.99 -8.24
C GLY A 204 15.83 -3.91 -8.35
N LEU A 205 15.75 -2.87 -7.51
CA LEU A 205 16.75 -1.80 -7.44
C LEU A 205 18.16 -2.32 -7.16
N LEU A 206 18.29 -3.15 -6.13
CA LEU A 206 19.57 -3.72 -5.75
C LEU A 206 20.07 -4.72 -6.80
N GLY A 207 19.17 -5.44 -7.46
CA GLY A 207 19.47 -6.32 -8.58
C GLY A 207 20.05 -5.57 -9.77
N ASP A 208 19.45 -4.45 -10.18
CA ASP A 208 19.92 -3.67 -11.31
C ASP A 208 21.23 -2.94 -11.01
N ILE A 209 21.37 -2.35 -9.81
CA ILE A 209 22.63 -1.73 -9.37
C ILE A 209 23.74 -2.79 -9.28
N GLY A 210 23.48 -3.91 -8.60
CA GLY A 210 24.45 -4.99 -8.44
C GLY A 210 24.82 -5.64 -9.76
N GLY A 211 23.85 -5.80 -10.67
CA GLY A 211 24.05 -6.33 -12.01
C GLY A 211 24.93 -5.41 -12.85
N GLN A 212 24.66 -4.10 -12.87
CA GLN A 212 25.48 -3.14 -13.60
C GLN A 212 26.89 -3.02 -13.01
N MET A 213 27.04 -2.93 -11.69
CA MET A 213 28.36 -2.86 -11.03
C MET A 213 29.17 -4.15 -11.24
N GLY A 214 28.52 -5.31 -11.13
CA GLY A 214 29.13 -6.61 -11.37
C GLY A 214 29.54 -6.81 -12.83
N LEU A 215 28.76 -6.29 -13.78
CA LEU A 215 29.06 -6.41 -15.21
C LEU A 215 30.18 -5.47 -15.68
N PHE A 216 30.13 -4.19 -15.30
CA PHE A 216 31.07 -3.18 -15.80
C PHE A 216 32.40 -3.13 -15.04
N ILE A 217 32.35 -3.30 -13.71
CA ILE A 217 33.53 -3.16 -12.84
C ILE A 217 34.03 -4.54 -12.38
N GLY A 218 33.17 -5.57 -12.41
CA GLY A 218 33.44 -6.83 -11.70
C GLY A 218 33.40 -6.66 -10.17
N ALA A 219 32.88 -5.52 -9.70
CA ALA A 219 32.80 -5.18 -8.29
C ALA A 219 31.57 -5.81 -7.65
N SER A 220 31.75 -6.26 -6.43
CA SER A 220 30.68 -6.74 -5.56
C SER A 220 30.68 -5.97 -4.24
N VAL A 221 29.68 -6.18 -3.39
CA VAL A 221 29.66 -5.63 -2.03
C VAL A 221 30.94 -5.99 -1.28
N LEU A 222 31.51 -7.17 -1.51
CA LEU A 222 32.78 -7.59 -0.89
C LEU A 222 33.96 -6.71 -1.33
N THR A 223 34.05 -6.36 -2.61
CA THR A 223 35.13 -5.45 -3.09
C THR A 223 35.02 -4.06 -2.50
N ILE A 224 33.80 -3.59 -2.20
CA ILE A 224 33.59 -2.30 -1.52
C ILE A 224 34.04 -2.37 -0.07
N LEU A 225 33.71 -3.46 0.64
CA LEU A 225 34.17 -3.66 2.02
C LEU A 225 35.70 -3.73 2.11
N GLU A 226 36.37 -4.38 1.15
CA GLU A 226 37.82 -4.44 1.09
C GLU A 226 38.46 -3.05 0.92
N ILE A 227 37.86 -2.18 0.09
CA ILE A 227 38.30 -0.79 -0.03
C ILE A 227 38.14 -0.04 1.31
N PHE A 228 37.04 -0.26 2.03
CA PHE A 228 36.84 0.36 3.34
C PHE A 228 37.84 -0.13 4.39
N ASP A 229 38.15 -1.43 4.43
CA ASP A 229 39.17 -2.00 5.31
C ASP A 229 40.55 -1.44 5.01
N TYR A 230 40.94 -1.39 3.72
CA TYR A 230 42.21 -0.77 3.30
C TYR A 230 42.28 0.71 3.69
N LEU A 231 41.23 1.47 3.45
CA LEU A 231 41.17 2.88 3.86
C LEU A 231 41.29 3.01 5.38
N TYR A 232 40.59 2.18 6.16
CA TYR A 232 40.65 2.19 7.61
C TYR A 232 42.08 1.92 8.12
N GLU A 233 42.78 0.93 7.57
CA GLU A 233 44.17 0.65 7.90
C GLU A 233 45.08 1.84 7.54
N VAL A 234 44.93 2.42 6.35
CA VAL A 234 45.72 3.59 5.93
C VAL A 234 45.46 4.80 6.82
N PHE A 235 44.20 5.03 7.24
CA PHE A 235 43.87 6.09 8.18
C PHE A 235 44.48 5.83 9.55
N LYS A 236 44.38 4.60 10.06
CA LYS A 236 45.00 4.17 11.31
C LYS A 236 46.52 4.38 11.25
N ASP A 237 47.18 3.99 10.17
CA ASP A 237 48.63 4.14 9.98
C ASP A 237 49.06 5.58 9.77
N LYS A 238 48.24 6.42 9.11
CA LYS A 238 48.53 7.86 9.05
C LYS A 238 48.32 8.55 10.39
N VAL A 239 47.32 8.16 11.17
CA VAL A 239 47.09 8.71 12.52
C VAL A 239 48.17 8.23 13.48
N LEU A 240 48.44 6.92 13.57
CA LEU A 240 49.53 6.36 14.38
C LEU A 240 50.91 6.81 13.87
N GLY A 241 51.12 6.91 12.56
CA GLY A 241 52.34 7.44 11.95
C GLY A 241 52.54 8.93 12.22
N TYR A 242 51.47 9.72 12.36
CA TYR A 242 51.54 11.11 12.85
C TYR A 242 51.95 11.17 14.33
N PHE A 243 51.45 10.25 15.16
CA PHE A 243 51.85 10.13 16.57
C PHE A 243 53.28 9.57 16.75
N VAL A 244 53.73 8.64 15.91
CA VAL A 244 55.08 8.05 15.93
C VAL A 244 56.13 8.98 15.32
N ARG A 245 55.80 9.77 14.29
CA ARG A 245 56.69 10.86 13.80
C ARG A 245 56.94 11.96 14.84
N LYS A 246 56.08 12.08 15.86
CA LYS A 246 56.32 12.93 17.03
C LYS A 246 57.25 12.29 18.06
N LYS A 247 57.55 10.98 17.95
CA LYS A 247 58.43 10.23 18.85
C LYS A 247 59.62 9.59 18.10
N ARG A 248 60.68 10.43 17.94
CA ARG A 248 62.14 10.16 17.86
C ARG A 248 62.83 10.04 16.48
N PRO A 249 64.14 10.45 16.37
CA PRO A 249 65.12 10.65 17.46
C PRO A 249 65.89 11.99 17.51
N GLN A 250 66.19 12.46 18.73
CA GLN A 250 67.25 13.42 19.02
C GLN A 250 68.59 12.66 18.98
N ARG A 251 69.46 13.11 18.07
CA ARG A 251 70.82 12.64 17.83
C ARG A 251 71.69 12.95 19.07
N CYS A 252 72.37 11.96 19.65
CA CYS A 252 73.42 12.22 20.63
C CYS A 252 74.52 13.04 19.94
N GLN A 253 74.88 14.17 20.55
CA GLN A 253 75.89 15.10 20.09
C GLN A 253 77.02 15.12 21.14
N SER A 254 78.19 14.69 20.68
CA SER A 254 79.53 15.15 21.05
C SER A 254 80.03 14.96 22.49
N ASP A 255 80.98 14.02 22.61
CA ASP A 255 82.10 14.07 23.56
C ASP A 255 82.85 15.42 23.45
N ASN A 256 83.28 15.99 24.60
CA ASN A 256 84.56 16.69 24.77
C ASN A 256 84.84 17.00 26.26
N LEU A 257 85.99 16.46 26.73
CA LEU A 257 86.98 16.90 27.76
C LEU A 257 86.50 17.40 29.15
N GLU A 258 87.13 17.06 30.29
CA GLU A 258 88.55 17.29 30.66
C GLU A 258 89.08 16.33 31.75
N PHE A 259 90.41 16.22 31.78
CA PHE A 259 91.33 15.46 32.65
C PHE A 259 91.36 15.95 34.12
N PRO A 260 91.89 15.16 35.08
CA PRO A 260 93.25 15.47 35.51
C PRO A 260 94.20 14.27 35.65
N GLU A 261 95.47 14.65 35.78
CA GLU A 261 96.75 13.95 35.66
C GLU A 261 96.93 12.71 36.56
N ASN A 262 97.64 11.67 36.08
CA ASN A 262 99.09 11.47 36.31
C ASN A 262 99.53 10.05 35.81
N PRO A 263 100.77 9.84 35.31
CA PRO A 263 101.19 8.59 34.68
C PRO A 263 102.14 7.75 35.55
N THR A 264 101.96 6.42 35.62
CA THR A 264 103.06 5.45 35.73
C THR A 264 102.62 4.03 35.36
N SER A 265 103.36 3.39 34.46
CA SER A 265 103.30 1.96 34.08
C SER A 265 104.33 1.17 34.90
N PRO A 266 104.56 -0.16 34.71
CA PRO A 266 103.68 -1.29 34.32
C PRO A 266 103.83 -2.51 35.28
N GLY A 267 102.92 -3.51 35.23
CA GLY A 267 103.30 -4.88 35.62
C GLY A 267 102.23 -5.84 36.17
N VAL A 268 102.02 -6.93 35.42
CA VAL A 268 101.84 -8.34 35.84
C VAL A 268 100.49 -8.82 36.46
N THR A 269 99.83 -9.69 35.66
CA THR A 269 98.85 -10.80 35.83
C THR A 269 98.64 -11.49 37.21
N PRO A 270 97.75 -12.51 37.32
CA PRO A 270 96.29 -12.59 37.13
C PRO A 270 95.59 -13.21 38.38
N ASN A 271 94.24 -13.34 38.42
CA ASN A 271 93.52 -14.57 38.82
C ASN A 271 92.04 -14.39 39.27
N HIS A 272 91.23 -15.32 38.75
CA HIS A 272 90.03 -15.99 39.29
C HIS A 272 88.66 -15.27 39.42
N ALA A 273 87.81 -15.63 38.44
CA ALA A 273 86.35 -15.92 38.36
C ALA A 273 85.60 -16.40 39.63
N PRO A 274 84.29 -16.80 39.57
CA PRO A 274 83.14 -16.59 38.64
C PRO A 274 81.92 -15.97 39.41
N SER A 275 80.70 -15.72 38.93
CA SER A 275 79.75 -16.53 38.15
C SER A 275 78.61 -15.67 37.58
N ALA A 276 78.15 -16.05 36.40
CA ALA A 276 76.95 -15.55 35.73
C ALA A 276 75.90 -16.67 35.73
N GLU A 277 74.62 -16.32 35.92
CA GLU A 277 73.49 -17.14 35.52
C GLU A 277 72.55 -16.29 34.65
N SER A 278 72.33 -16.80 33.44
CA SER A 278 71.44 -16.31 32.40
C SER A 278 70.60 -17.51 31.97
N THR A 279 69.29 -17.35 31.92
CA THR A 279 68.37 -18.32 31.33
C THR A 279 67.36 -17.57 30.44
N CYS A 280 67.44 -17.84 29.14
CA CYS A 280 66.39 -17.52 28.17
C CYS A 280 66.33 -18.70 27.18
N ASP A 281 65.26 -19.48 27.26
CA ASP A 281 65.04 -20.66 26.42
C ASP A 281 64.11 -20.38 25.23
N THR A 282 64.67 -20.67 24.05
CA THR A 282 64.16 -21.31 22.82
C THR A 282 62.90 -20.85 22.06
N LEU A 283 63.20 -20.41 20.83
CA LEU A 283 62.46 -20.56 19.56
C LEU A 283 62.07 -22.01 19.23
N ARG A 284 60.94 -22.19 18.54
CA ARG A 284 60.76 -23.23 17.51
C ARG A 284 59.86 -22.75 16.36
N SER A 285 60.40 -22.88 15.15
CA SER A 285 59.78 -22.67 13.84
C SER A 285 59.43 -24.01 13.23
N HIS A 286 58.37 -24.10 12.41
CA HIS A 286 58.27 -25.09 11.32
C HIS A 286 57.36 -24.57 10.20
N SER A 287 57.86 -24.65 8.97
CA SER A 287 57.18 -24.55 7.69
C SER A 287 57.06 -25.94 7.06
N GLU A 288 55.99 -26.23 6.31
CA GLU A 288 56.03 -27.06 5.09
C GLU A 288 54.73 -26.93 4.27
N SER A 289 54.86 -27.10 2.95
CA SER A 289 53.90 -26.84 1.87
C SER A 289 53.23 -28.11 1.31
N LEU A 290 52.07 -28.00 0.63
CA LEU A 290 51.73 -28.56 -0.73
C LEU A 290 50.20 -28.76 -0.98
N GLY A 291 49.72 -28.43 -2.19
CA GLY A 291 48.54 -29.07 -2.83
C GLY A 291 47.45 -28.13 -3.41
N PHE A 292 46.96 -28.38 -4.63
CA PHE A 292 46.28 -27.44 -5.56
C PHE A 292 44.93 -27.98 -6.13
N THR A 293 43.92 -27.10 -6.35
CA THR A 293 42.79 -27.08 -7.36
C THR A 293 41.48 -27.92 -7.16
N PRO A 294 40.37 -27.77 -7.96
CA PRO A 294 39.13 -27.03 -7.59
C PRO A 294 37.77 -27.71 -8.01
N ASN A 295 36.64 -26.97 -7.87
CA ASN A 295 35.29 -27.12 -8.48
C ASN A 295 34.26 -28.12 -7.89
N MET A 296 33.04 -27.64 -7.60
CA MET A 296 31.75 -28.02 -8.26
C MET A 296 30.49 -27.47 -7.53
N LEU A 297 29.58 -26.84 -8.29
CA LEU A 297 28.14 -26.66 -8.01
C LEU A 297 27.34 -27.77 -8.74
N PRO A 298 26.09 -28.11 -8.32
CA PRO A 298 24.94 -27.67 -9.15
C PRO A 298 23.56 -27.48 -8.46
N ARG A 299 22.81 -26.51 -9.03
CA ARG A 299 21.38 -26.48 -9.47
C ARG A 299 20.18 -26.39 -8.50
N HIS A 300 19.37 -25.36 -8.77
CA HIS A 300 17.90 -25.26 -8.64
C HIS A 300 17.14 -26.04 -9.74
N PRO A 301 15.83 -26.31 -9.55
CA PRO A 301 14.84 -26.34 -10.63
C PRO A 301 13.88 -25.13 -10.61
N THR A 302 13.50 -24.68 -11.79
CA THR A 302 12.51 -23.65 -12.15
C THR A 302 11.26 -24.30 -12.76
N LEU A 303 10.04 -23.79 -12.51
CA LEU A 303 9.04 -23.49 -13.57
C LEU A 303 7.79 -22.77 -13.03
N GLY A 304 7.37 -21.71 -13.73
CA GLY A 304 6.07 -21.05 -13.59
C GLY A 304 6.04 -19.76 -14.42
N ASN A 305 5.46 -19.82 -15.63
CA ASN A 305 5.37 -18.71 -16.58
C ASN A 305 4.44 -17.60 -16.05
N PHE A 306 4.94 -16.36 -16.07
CA PHE A 306 4.20 -15.11 -15.89
C PHE A 306 4.19 -14.39 -17.25
N GLU A 307 3.01 -14.00 -17.75
CA GLU A 307 2.89 -13.01 -18.83
C GLU A 307 2.58 -11.66 -18.19
N GLU A 308 3.42 -10.67 -18.50
CA GLU A 308 3.34 -9.29 -18.00
C GLU A 308 3.07 -8.39 -19.19
N PHE A 309 1.96 -7.65 -19.14
CA PHE A 309 1.68 -6.56 -20.07
C PHE A 309 1.95 -5.25 -19.33
N ALA A 310 2.96 -4.51 -19.77
CA ALA A 310 3.26 -3.16 -19.31
C ALA A 310 2.51 -2.15 -20.19
N CYS A 311 1.83 -1.20 -19.54
CA CYS A 311 1.45 0.09 -20.12
C CYS A 311 2.46 1.15 -19.68
#